data_AF-A0A6C0DCL4-F1
#
_entry.id   AF-A0A6C0DCL4-F1
#
_cell.length_a   1.000
_cell.length_b   1.000
_cell.length_c   1.000
_cell.angle_alpha   90.00
_cell.angle_beta   90.00
_cell.angle_gamma   90.00
#
_symmetry.space_group_name_H-M   'P 1'
#
loop_
_entity.id
_entity.type
_entity.pdbx_description
1 polymer ?
#
loop_
_entity_poly.entity_id
_entity_poly.type
_entity_poly.pdbx_seq_one_letter_code
_entity_poly.pdbx_strand_id
1 'polypeptide(L)'
;TWTRDKMMRLLFMNGRHWKIMLIITMQYPLGIPPNLRTNIDYVFILREPYLTNRKRIWENYASMFPTMESFCAVMDQTTENYECLVINNNAKSNKLNDQIFWYKAEGHPDFKLGSKEFWEISKNMGSDDEDEAYDPSKAKKRQGPAINVKKNKW
;
A
#
# COMPACT_ATOMS: atom_id res chain seq x y z
N THR A 1 15.94 -6.34 9.01
CA THR A 1 14.68 -6.08 8.30
C THR A 1 13.56 -6.82 9.00
N TRP A 2 12.37 -6.22 9.14
CA TRP A 2 11.22 -6.80 9.86
C TRP A 2 10.80 -8.19 9.34
N THR A 3 11.06 -8.45 8.06
CA THR A 3 10.80 -9.72 7.37
C THR A 3 11.58 -10.92 7.93
N ARG A 4 12.70 -10.66 8.61
CA ARG A 4 13.54 -11.69 9.23
C ARG A 4 13.25 -11.86 10.72
N ASP A 5 12.38 -11.01 11.28
CA ASP A 5 12.02 -11.04 12.69
C ASP A 5 11.28 -12.33 13.04
N LYS A 6 11.65 -12.94 14.17
CA LYS A 6 11.10 -14.23 14.62
C LYS A 6 9.60 -14.11 14.94
N MET A 7 9.17 -13.00 15.55
CA MET A 7 7.76 -12.76 15.88
C MET A 7 6.93 -12.59 14.62
N MET A 8 7.43 -11.85 13.62
CA MET A 8 6.72 -11.73 12.35
C MET A 8 6.53 -13.08 11.67
N ARG A 9 7.56 -13.93 11.63
CA ARG A 9 7.43 -15.28 11.05
C ARG A 9 6.44 -16.15 11.83
N LEU A 10 6.41 -16.04 13.16
CA LEU A 10 5.44 -16.75 14.00
C LEU A 10 4.00 -16.31 13.69
N LEU A 11 3.76 -15.01 13.52
CA LEU A 11 2.44 -14.49 13.16
C LEU A 11 1.99 -14.96 11.78
N PHE A 12 2.84 -14.92 10.77
CA PHE A 12 2.51 -15.42 9.42
C PHE A 12 2.14 -16.91 9.40
N MET A 13 2.84 -17.73 10.20
CA MET A 13 2.66 -19.19 10.20
C MET A 13 1.53 -19.65 11.13
N ASN A 14 1.29 -18.94 12.24
CA ASN A 14 0.38 -19.38 13.30
C ASN A 14 -0.80 -18.42 13.55
N GLY A 15 -0.89 -17.28 12.86
CA GLY A 15 -1.91 -16.26 13.11
C GLY A 15 -3.34 -16.82 13.06
N ARG A 16 -3.64 -17.69 12.10
CA ARG A 16 -4.95 -18.38 12.01
C ARG A 16 -5.23 -19.26 13.23
N HIS A 17 -4.23 -20.03 13.69
CA HIS A 17 -4.36 -20.89 14.86
C HIS A 17 -4.54 -20.09 16.15
N TRP A 18 -3.83 -18.97 16.27
CA TRP A 18 -3.90 -18.06 17.42
C TRP A 18 -5.07 -17.06 17.34
N LYS A 19 -5.85 -17.08 16.26
CA LYS A 19 -6.94 -16.13 15.99
C LYS A 19 -6.49 -14.67 16.01
N ILE A 20 -5.26 -14.41 15.54
CA ILE A 20 -4.69 -13.08 15.41
C ILE A 20 -4.81 -12.65 13.94
N MET A 21 -5.55 -11.56 13.70
CA MET A 21 -5.58 -10.91 12.40
C MET A 21 -4.36 -10.00 12.25
N LEU A 22 -3.57 -10.21 11.20
CA LEU A 22 -2.43 -9.38 10.86
C LEU A 22 -2.74 -8.58 9.59
N ILE A 23 -2.75 -7.25 9.72
CA ILE A 23 -2.86 -6.33 8.59
C ILE A 23 -1.50 -5.68 8.37
N ILE A 24 -0.99 -5.75 7.14
CA ILE A 24 0.28 -5.13 6.76
C ILE A 24 0.02 -4.14 5.62
N THR A 25 0.33 -2.87 5.87
CA THR A 25 0.32 -1.81 4.87
C THR A 25 1.74 -1.57 4.38
N MET A 26 1.96 -1.57 3.06
CA MET A 26 3.28 -1.33 2.48
C MET A 26 3.19 -0.39 1.28
N GLN A 27 4.15 0.51 1.15
CA GLN A 27 4.26 1.41 -0.01
C GLN A 27 4.92 0.74 -1.21
N TYR A 28 5.71 -0.33 -0.99
CA TYR A 28 6.40 -1.05 -2.05
C TYR A 28 6.05 -2.55 -2.01
N PRO A 29 5.71 -3.16 -3.15
CA PRO A 29 5.17 -4.53 -3.20
C PRO A 29 6.19 -5.61 -2.83
N LEU A 30 7.49 -5.31 -2.91
CA LEU A 30 8.56 -6.29 -2.67
C LEU A 30 8.94 -6.45 -1.19
N GLY A 31 8.17 -5.85 -0.28
CA GLY A 31 8.44 -5.93 1.17
C GLY A 31 8.28 -7.34 1.76
N ILE A 32 7.50 -8.24 1.13
CA ILE A 32 7.24 -9.58 1.66
C ILE A 32 8.06 -10.64 0.90
N PRO A 33 8.87 -11.47 1.59
CA PRO A 33 9.56 -12.61 1.01
C PRO A 33 8.60 -13.65 0.40
N PRO A 34 8.98 -14.35 -0.68
CA PRO A 34 8.10 -15.32 -1.36
C PRO A 34 7.48 -16.39 -0.44
N ASN A 35 8.24 -16.91 0.51
CA ASN A 35 7.78 -17.94 1.46
C ASN A 35 6.70 -17.46 2.45
N LEU A 36 6.54 -16.14 2.62
CA LEU A 36 5.49 -15.57 3.46
C LEU A 36 4.24 -15.22 2.65
N ARG A 37 4.36 -14.99 1.34
CA ARG A 37 3.23 -14.60 0.49
C ARG A 37 2.16 -15.68 0.37
N THR A 38 2.58 -16.95 0.39
CA THR A 38 1.67 -18.10 0.37
C THR A 38 0.77 -18.18 1.60
N ASN A 39 1.09 -17.46 2.67
CA ASN A 39 0.28 -17.40 3.89
C ASN A 39 -0.69 -16.21 3.89
N ILE A 40 -0.70 -15.37 2.86
CA ILE A 40 -1.59 -14.20 2.78
C ILE A 40 -2.97 -14.65 2.32
N ASP A 41 -4.00 -14.37 3.12
CA ASP A 41 -5.40 -14.66 2.78
C ASP A 41 -5.97 -13.69 1.73
N TYR A 42 -5.73 -12.39 1.93
CA TYR A 42 -6.25 -11.32 1.09
C TYR A 42 -5.16 -10.31 0.73
N VAL A 43 -5.14 -9.87 -0.53
CA VAL A 43 -4.27 -8.79 -1.00
C VAL A 43 -5.14 -7.63 -1.46
N PHE A 44 -4.93 -6.45 -0.88
CA PHE A 44 -5.60 -5.21 -1.26
C PHE A 44 -4.61 -4.37 -2.06
N ILE A 45 -4.94 -4.05 -3.30
CA ILE A 45 -4.12 -3.28 -4.23
C ILE A 45 -4.85 -1.96 -4.50
N LEU A 46 -4.24 -0.88 -4.04
CA LEU A 46 -4.69 0.48 -4.32
C LEU A 46 -4.07 0.98 -5.63
N ARG A 47 -4.50 2.17 -6.06
CA ARG A 47 -4.00 2.83 -7.26
C ARG A 47 -2.47 2.90 -7.28
N GLU A 48 -1.86 2.33 -8.32
CA GLU A 48 -0.43 2.39 -8.58
C GLU A 48 -0.18 2.96 -9.99
N PRO A 49 0.35 4.18 -10.15
CA PRO A 49 0.55 4.78 -11.47
C PRO A 49 1.78 4.24 -12.22
N TYR A 50 2.79 3.72 -11.52
CA TYR A 50 4.06 3.36 -12.16
C TYR A 50 4.02 1.94 -12.72
N LEU A 51 4.17 1.82 -14.05
CA LEU A 51 4.15 0.54 -14.76
C LEU A 51 5.15 -0.49 -14.21
N THR A 52 6.35 -0.05 -13.82
CA THR A 52 7.37 -0.91 -13.20
C THR A 52 6.89 -1.53 -11.88
N ASN A 53 6.14 -0.77 -11.08
CA ASN A 53 5.55 -1.28 -9.84
C ASN A 53 4.34 -2.16 -10.13
N ARG A 54 3.50 -1.81 -11.10
CA ARG A 54 2.40 -2.67 -11.57
C ARG A 54 2.92 -4.04 -12.00
N LYS A 55 4.01 -4.08 -12.76
CA LYS A 55 4.65 -5.34 -13.18
C LYS A 55 5.08 -6.19 -11.99
N ARG A 56 5.72 -5.57 -10.99
CA ARG A 56 6.10 -6.27 -9.75
C ARG A 56 4.89 -6.78 -8.98
N ILE A 57 3.81 -5.99 -8.89
CA ILE A 57 2.57 -6.44 -8.22
C ILE A 57 2.00 -7.65 -8.96
N TRP A 58 1.89 -7.57 -10.29
CA TRP A 58 1.37 -8.64 -11.14
C TRP A 58 2.17 -9.93 -10.97
N GLU A 59 3.50 -9.87 -11.10
CA GLU A 59 4.37 -11.05 -11.00
C GLU A 59 4.33 -11.71 -9.61
N ASN A 60 4.10 -10.94 -8.55
CA ASN A 60 4.27 -11.43 -7.17
C ASN A 60 2.95 -11.70 -6.43
N TYR A 61 1.84 -11.06 -6.82
CA TYR A 61 0.55 -11.16 -6.14
C TYR A 61 -0.63 -11.39 -7.08
N ALA A 62 -0.55 -10.99 -8.34
CA ALA A 62 -1.69 -11.01 -9.26
C ALA A 62 -1.47 -11.90 -10.50
N SER A 63 -0.65 -12.95 -10.37
CA SER A 63 -0.28 -13.82 -11.50
C SER A 63 -1.42 -14.70 -12.01
N MET A 64 -2.60 -14.70 -11.35
CA MET A 64 -3.82 -15.31 -11.88
C MET A 64 -4.41 -14.53 -13.07
N PHE A 65 -4.03 -13.27 -13.27
CA PHE A 65 -4.35 -12.56 -14.50
C PHE A 65 -3.50 -13.11 -15.66
N PRO A 66 -4.11 -13.49 -16.79
CA PRO A 66 -3.39 -14.14 -17.89
C PRO A 66 -2.35 -13.23 -18.55
N THR A 67 -2.57 -11.90 -18.55
CA THR A 67 -1.65 -10.91 -19.12
C THR A 67 -1.51 -9.69 -18.22
N MET A 68 -0.38 -9.00 -18.32
CA MET A 68 -0.13 -7.77 -17.56
C MET A 68 -1.10 -6.66 -17.95
N GLU A 69 -1.49 -6.61 -19.23
CA GLU A 69 -2.44 -5.65 -19.77
C GLU A 69 -3.82 -5.86 -19.15
N SER A 70 -4.26 -7.12 -19.00
CA SER A 70 -5.54 -7.44 -18.35
C SER A 70 -5.54 -7.01 -16.88
N PHE A 71 -4.43 -7.23 -16.17
CA PHE A 71 -4.26 -6.77 -14.80
C PHE A 71 -4.32 -5.23 -14.71
N CYS A 72 -3.59 -4.52 -15.57
CA CYS A 72 -3.57 -3.05 -15.55
C CYS A 72 -4.96 -2.47 -15.84
N ALA A 73 -5.67 -2.99 -16.85
CA ALA A 73 -7.00 -2.52 -17.19
C ALA A 73 -8.00 -2.71 -16.05
N VAL A 74 -7.99 -3.86 -15.38
CA VAL A 74 -8.86 -4.13 -14.23
C VAL A 74 -8.46 -3.28 -13.03
N MET A 75 -7.17 -3.12 -12.76
CA MET A 75 -6.69 -2.28 -11.66
C MET A 75 -7.10 -0.82 -11.85
N ASP A 76 -7.01 -0.28 -13.07
CA ASP A 76 -7.44 1.08 -13.35
C ASP A 76 -8.94 1.27 -13.06
N GLN A 77 -9.80 0.39 -13.59
CA GLN A 77 -11.25 0.45 -13.38
C GLN A 77 -11.69 0.27 -11.92
N THR A 78 -10.88 -0.44 -11.12
CA THR A 78 -11.20 -0.77 -9.72
C THR A 78 -10.50 0.13 -8.70
N THR A 79 -9.78 1.16 -9.15
CA THR A 79 -9.05 2.09 -8.27
C THR A 79 -9.25 3.57 -8.63
N GLU A 80 -10.31 3.89 -9.37
CA GLU A 80 -10.62 5.26 -9.79
C GLU A 80 -11.23 6.12 -8.67
N ASN A 81 -12.08 5.53 -7.81
CA ASN A 81 -12.90 6.28 -6.85
C ASN A 81 -12.64 5.88 -5.39
N TYR A 82 -11.37 5.90 -4.97
CA TYR A 82 -10.92 5.42 -3.65
C TYR A 82 -11.27 3.95 -3.37
N GLU A 83 -11.52 3.20 -4.44
CA GLU A 83 -11.68 1.75 -4.42
C GLU A 83 -10.31 1.07 -4.46
N CYS A 84 -10.31 -0.21 -4.10
CA CYS A 84 -9.16 -1.08 -4.21
C CYS A 84 -9.53 -2.41 -4.88
N LEU A 85 -8.58 -2.95 -5.64
CA LEU A 85 -8.65 -4.31 -6.15
C LEU A 85 -8.33 -5.28 -5.01
N VAL A 86 -9.17 -6.28 -4.81
CA VAL A 86 -9.00 -7.30 -3.78
C VAL A 86 -8.81 -8.66 -4.43
N ILE A 87 -7.77 -9.37 -3.98
CA ILE A 87 -7.48 -10.75 -4.37
C ILE A 87 -7.70 -11.63 -3.14
N ASN A 88 -8.55 -12.64 -3.27
CA ASN A 88 -8.83 -13.65 -2.26
C ASN A 88 -8.12 -14.97 -2.59
N ASN A 89 -7.01 -15.24 -1.90
CA ASN A 89 -6.24 -16.46 -2.10
C ASN A 89 -6.90 -17.70 -1.46
N ASN A 90 -7.92 -17.51 -0.62
CA ASN A 90 -8.66 -18.60 0.01
C ASN A 90 -9.86 -19.07 -0.81
N ALA A 91 -10.13 -18.46 -1.96
CA ALA A 91 -11.23 -18.90 -2.81
C ALA A 91 -11.01 -20.36 -3.25
N LYS A 92 -12.04 -21.20 -3.06
CA LYS A 92 -12.00 -22.63 -3.44
C LYS A 92 -12.22 -22.87 -4.94
N SER A 93 -12.28 -21.80 -5.73
CA SER A 93 -12.56 -21.80 -7.16
C SER A 93 -11.38 -21.24 -7.93
N ASN A 94 -11.12 -21.79 -9.11
CA ASN A 94 -10.10 -21.29 -10.05
C ASN A 94 -10.63 -20.19 -10.98
N LYS A 95 -11.91 -19.84 -10.89
CA LYS A 95 -12.48 -18.77 -11.70
C LYS A 95 -12.01 -17.42 -11.17
N LEU A 96 -11.48 -16.58 -12.06
CA LEU A 96 -10.98 -15.25 -11.71
C LEU A 96 -12.04 -14.41 -10.99
N ASN A 97 -13.30 -14.50 -11.43
CA ASN A 97 -14.42 -13.76 -10.85
C ASN A 97 -14.76 -14.17 -9.40
N ASP A 98 -14.36 -15.36 -8.97
CA ASP A 98 -14.56 -15.83 -7.58
C ASP A 98 -13.39 -15.44 -6.66
N GLN A 99 -12.25 -15.07 -7.26
CA GLN A 99 -11.02 -14.69 -6.58
C GLN A 99 -10.83 -13.17 -6.48
N ILE A 100 -11.41 -12.42 -7.42
CA ILE A 100 -11.11 -11.02 -7.62
C ILE A 100 -12.38 -10.18 -7.54
N PHE A 101 -12.32 -9.13 -6.73
CA PHE A 101 -13.40 -8.16 -6.56
C PHE A 101 -12.82 -6.79 -6.28
N TRP A 102 -13.67 -5.77 -6.28
CA TRP A 102 -13.31 -4.43 -5.83
C TRP A 102 -13.98 -4.15 -4.48
N TYR A 103 -13.34 -3.32 -3.67
CA TYR A 103 -13.86 -2.89 -2.38
C TYR A 103 -13.68 -1.39 -2.21
N LYS A 104 -14.73 -0.74 -1.70
CA LYS A 104 -14.71 0.67 -1.27
C LYS A 104 -15.10 0.74 0.19
N ALA A 105 -14.27 1.36 1.00
CA ALA A 105 -14.61 1.61 2.39
C ALA A 105 -15.75 2.63 2.48
N GLU A 106 -16.68 2.39 3.39
CA GLU A 106 -17.70 3.37 3.75
C GLU A 106 -17.07 4.52 4.55
N GLY A 107 -17.61 5.71 4.39
CA GLY A 107 -17.21 6.85 5.23
C GLY A 107 -17.57 6.56 6.70
N HIS A 108 -16.65 6.84 7.60
CA HIS A 108 -16.87 6.71 9.04
C HIS A 108 -16.91 8.09 9.70
N PRO A 109 -17.60 8.25 10.85
CA PRO A 109 -17.50 9.45 11.66
C PRO A 109 -16.07 9.69 12.14
N ASP A 110 -15.75 10.95 12.47
CA ASP A 110 -14.46 11.27 13.08
C ASP A 110 -14.26 10.49 14.38
N PHE A 111 -13.09 9.87 14.51
CA PHE A 111 -12.69 9.14 15.71
C PHE A 111 -11.27 9.52 16.12
N LYS A 112 -10.96 9.30 17.40
CA LYS A 112 -9.63 9.54 17.96
C LYS A 112 -8.97 8.21 18.29
N LEU A 113 -7.70 8.08 17.91
CA LEU A 113 -6.83 6.98 18.30
C LEU A 113 -5.95 7.42 19.46
N GLY A 114 -5.63 6.50 20.38
CA GLY A 114 -4.83 6.78 21.57
C GLY A 114 -5.65 7.27 22.78
N SER A 115 -5.02 7.30 23.96
CA SER A 115 -5.67 7.72 25.20
C SER A 115 -5.89 9.24 25.23
N LYS A 116 -6.89 9.68 26.02
CA LYS A 116 -7.20 11.10 26.22
C LYS A 116 -5.99 11.90 26.72
N GLU A 117 -5.17 11.28 27.56
CA GLU A 117 -3.96 11.88 28.16
C GLU A 117 -2.97 12.33 27.07
N PHE A 118 -2.72 11.50 26.06
CA PHE A 118 -1.82 11.87 24.96
C PHE A 118 -2.36 13.04 24.14
N TRP A 119 -3.68 13.13 23.95
CA TRP A 119 -4.33 14.25 23.28
C TRP A 119 -4.32 15.56 24.09
N GLU A 120 -4.28 15.47 25.42
CA GLU A 120 -4.17 16.65 26.29
C GLU A 120 -2.74 17.17 26.32
N ILE A 121 -1.75 16.26 26.41
CA ILE A 121 -0.33 16.60 26.34
C ILE A 121 0.00 17.22 24.97
N SER A 122 -0.53 16.68 23.87
CA SER A 122 -0.25 17.18 22.52
C SER A 122 -0.70 18.63 22.28
N LYS A 123 -1.70 19.12 23.01
CA LYS A 123 -2.16 20.53 22.90
C LYS A 123 -1.12 21.52 23.43
N ASN A 124 -0.26 21.07 24.34
CA ASN A 124 0.75 21.89 25.00
C ASN A 124 2.17 21.59 24.49
N MET A 125 2.34 20.57 23.64
CA MET A 125 3.56 20.35 22.90
C MET A 125 3.53 21.26 21.67
N GLY A 126 4.43 22.25 21.60
CA GLY A 126 4.63 23.03 20.38
C GLY A 126 4.97 22.08 19.23
N SER A 127 4.35 22.31 18.07
CA SER A 127 4.72 21.61 16.84
C SER A 127 6.09 22.10 16.40
N ASP A 128 7.14 21.31 16.62
CA ASP A 128 8.48 21.58 16.04
C ASP A 128 8.44 21.64 14.50
N ASP A 129 7.35 21.18 13.88
CA ASP A 129 7.13 21.18 12.43
C ASP A 129 6.51 22.49 11.87
N GLU A 130 6.20 23.49 12.71
CA GLU A 130 5.65 24.77 12.22
C GLU A 130 6.71 25.78 11.72
N ASP A 131 8.00 25.60 12.05
CA ASP A 131 9.05 26.59 11.76
C ASP A 131 9.93 26.29 10.52
N GLU A 132 9.80 25.13 9.87
CA GLU A 132 10.51 24.86 8.61
C GLU A 132 9.54 24.50 7.48
N ALA A 133 8.99 25.53 6.84
CA ALA A 133 8.48 25.39 5.48
C ALA A 133 9.56 24.71 4.62
N TYR A 134 9.24 23.52 4.10
CA TYR A 134 10.14 22.72 3.26
C TYR A 134 10.62 23.59 2.08
N ASP A 135 11.86 24.06 2.16
CA ASP A 135 12.52 24.83 1.12
C ASP A 135 13.36 23.88 0.25
N PRO A 136 12.88 23.49 -0.94
CA PRO A 136 13.59 22.59 -1.85
C PRO A 136 14.88 23.20 -2.42
N SER A 137 15.20 24.47 -2.10
CA SER A 137 16.48 25.12 -2.42
C SER A 137 17.59 24.79 -1.42
N LYS A 138 17.25 24.54 -0.14
CA LYS A 138 18.24 24.24 0.92
C LYS A 138 18.98 22.91 0.71
N ALA A 139 18.38 21.95 -0.02
CA ALA A 139 18.95 20.62 -0.25
C ALA A 139 19.84 20.48 -1.51
N LYS A 140 20.08 21.54 -2.28
CA LYS A 140 20.71 21.44 -3.60
C LYS A 140 22.08 22.13 -3.69
N LYS A 141 23.15 21.41 -3.32
CA LYS A 141 24.47 21.60 -3.97
C LYS A 141 24.37 21.04 -5.41
N ARG A 142 23.82 21.83 -6.35
CA ARG A 142 23.75 21.44 -7.76
C ARG A 142 24.99 21.93 -8.51
N GLN A 143 25.93 21.01 -8.78
CA GLN A 143 26.86 21.13 -9.92
C GLN A 143 26.10 20.71 -11.19
N GLY A 144 25.40 21.65 -11.82
CA GLY A 144 24.76 21.40 -13.11
C GLY A 144 23.89 22.56 -13.58
N PRO A 145 23.82 22.80 -14.90
CA PRO A 145 23.06 23.93 -15.44
C PRO A 145 21.56 23.80 -15.15
N ALA A 146 20.94 24.91 -14.80
CA ALA A 146 19.52 24.99 -14.47
C ALA A 146 18.66 24.83 -15.74
N ILE A 147 17.89 23.75 -15.83
CA ILE A 147 16.96 23.51 -16.93
C ILE A 147 15.61 24.13 -16.58
N ASN A 148 15.22 25.19 -17.29
CA ASN A 148 13.90 25.81 -17.21
C ASN A 148 13.01 25.28 -18.35
N VAL A 149 11.96 24.54 -18.01
CA VAL A 149 10.97 24.04 -18.98
C VAL A 149 9.78 25.00 -18.99
N LYS A 150 9.62 25.77 -20.08
CA LYS A 150 8.39 26.53 -20.35
C LYS A 150 7.39 25.60 -21.04
N LYS A 151 6.26 25.33 -20.39
CA LYS A 151 5.15 24.58 -20.99
C LYS A 151 4.31 25.55 -21.83
N ASN A 152 4.23 25.32 -23.14
CA ASN A 152 3.17 25.91 -23.96
C ASN A 152 1.93 25.03 -23.88
N LYS A 153 0.76 25.66 -23.72
CA LYS A 153 -0.54 24.97 -23.72
C LYS A 153 -0.79 24.38 -25.11
N TRP A 154 -1.20 23.12 -25.16
CA TRP A 154 -1.99 22.55 -26.26
C TRP A 154 -3.45 22.65 -25.84
#